data_AF-A0A966DF11-F1
#
_entry.id   AF-A0A966DF11-F1
#
_cell.length_a   1.000
_cell.length_b   1.000
_cell.length_c   1.000
_cell.angle_alpha   90.00
_cell.angle_beta   90.00
_cell.angle_gamma   90.00
#
_symmetry.space_group_name_H-M   'P 1'
#
loop_
_entity.id
_entity.type
_entity.pdbx_description
1 polymer ?
#
loop_
_entity_poly.entity_id
_entity_poly.type
_entity_poly.pdbx_seq_one_letter_code
_entity_poly.pdbx_strand_id
1 'polypeptide(L)' 'MEPKYAEDKPKDCAYCYFWQGKKQGCLLGKESCYYLIKKVPEKKSPCDGCPYGKGSPCVSFCMMKVLGKTGDGRK' A
#
# COMPACT_ATOMS: atom_id res chain seq x y z
N MET A 1 -4.05 -10.57 7.97
CA MET A 1 -3.73 -10.24 6.56
C MET A 1 -2.57 -11.13 6.15
N GLU A 2 -2.81 -12.09 5.27
CA GLU A 2 -1.77 -13.01 4.83
C GLU A 2 -0.76 -12.27 3.93
N PRO A 3 0.56 -12.43 4.14
CA PRO A 3 1.57 -11.81 3.29
C PRO A 3 1.48 -12.40 1.89
N LYS A 4 1.23 -11.53 0.90
CA LYS A 4 1.23 -11.91 -0.51
C LYS A 4 2.66 -11.82 -1.03
N TYR A 5 3.13 -12.87 -1.69
CA TYR A 5 4.44 -12.92 -2.31
C TYR A 5 4.33 -12.89 -3.83
N ALA A 6 5.36 -12.37 -4.48
CA ALA A 6 5.48 -12.40 -5.94
C ALA A 6 5.59 -13.83 -6.46
N GLU A 7 5.18 -14.03 -7.72
CA GLU A 7 5.12 -15.33 -8.40
C GLU A 7 6.51 -15.96 -8.57
N ASP A 8 7.54 -15.13 -8.66
CA ASP A 8 8.95 -15.52 -8.76
C ASP A 8 9.53 -16.08 -7.45
N LYS A 9 8.78 -16.00 -6.34
CA LYS A 9 9.28 -16.50 -5.05
C LYS A 9 9.51 -18.02 -5.14
N PRO A 10 10.73 -18.51 -4.89
CA PRO A 10 11.00 -19.93 -4.87
C PRO A 10 10.23 -20.62 -3.74
N LYS A 11 9.89 -21.90 -3.95
CA LYS A 11 9.15 -22.72 -2.96
C LYS A 11 9.87 -22.82 -1.62
N ASP A 12 11.20 -22.87 -1.65
CA ASP A 12 12.02 -22.95 -0.45
C ASP A 12 13.01 -21.78 -0.38
N CYS A 13 13.17 -21.19 0.81
CA CYS A 13 14.10 -20.09 1.03
C CYS A 13 15.56 -20.51 0.78
N ALA A 14 15.90 -21.79 0.82
CA ALA A 14 17.24 -22.27 0.47
C ALA A 14 17.63 -21.99 -0.98
N TYR A 15 16.65 -21.83 -1.87
CA TYR A 15 16.85 -21.49 -3.29
C TYR A 15 16.65 -20.00 -3.59
N CYS A 16 16.47 -19.17 -2.56
CA CYS A 16 16.34 -17.72 -2.72
C CYS A 16 17.69 -17.07 -3.05
N TYR A 17 17.72 -16.14 -3.99
CA TYR A 17 18.93 -15.37 -4.35
C TYR A 17 19.55 -14.63 -3.16
N PHE A 18 18.74 -14.25 -2.17
CA PHE A 18 19.18 -13.51 -0.98
C PHE A 18 19.49 -14.43 0.21
N TRP A 19 19.51 -15.76 0.03
CA TRP A 19 19.83 -16.71 1.08
C TRP A 19 21.34 -16.82 1.30
N GLN A 20 21.79 -16.61 2.53
CA GLN A 20 23.20 -16.68 2.96
C GLN A 20 23.52 -17.98 3.73
N GLY A 21 22.67 -19.01 3.61
CA GLY A 21 22.85 -20.29 4.27
C GLY A 21 22.11 -20.42 5.61
N LYS A 22 22.07 -21.64 6.16
CA LYS A 22 21.25 -21.97 7.35
C LYS A 22 21.63 -21.20 8.62
N LYS A 23 22.90 -20.77 8.76
CA LYS A 23 23.38 -20.04 9.93
C LYS A 23 23.02 -18.55 9.90
N GLN A 24 23.07 -17.91 8.73
CA GLN A 24 22.82 -16.47 8.57
C GLN A 24 21.38 -16.16 8.11
N GLY A 25 20.75 -17.08 7.38
CA GLY A 25 19.40 -16.94 6.89
C GLY A 25 19.30 -16.05 5.64
N CYS A 26 18.18 -15.32 5.51
CA CYS A 26 17.96 -14.38 4.42
C CYS A 26 18.67 -13.04 4.71
N LEU A 27 19.48 -12.56 3.78
CA LEU A 27 20.23 -11.30 3.89
C LEU A 27 19.33 -10.08 4.13
N LEU A 28 18.13 -10.08 3.55
CA LEU A 28 17.16 -8.98 3.67
C LEU A 28 16.26 -9.10 4.91
N GLY A 29 16.38 -10.18 5.69
CA GLY A 29 15.44 -10.50 6.75
C GLY A 29 14.04 -10.90 6.25
N LYS A 30 13.16 -11.33 7.16
CA LYS A 30 11.79 -11.74 6.82
C LYS A 30 10.87 -10.55 6.51
N GLU A 31 11.06 -9.43 7.23
CA GLU A 31 10.21 -8.25 7.14
C GLU A 31 10.45 -7.43 5.87
N SER A 32 11.68 -7.45 5.33
CA SER A 32 12.07 -6.78 4.08
C SER A 32 12.34 -7.78 2.95
N CYS A 33 11.64 -8.93 2.96
CA CYS A 33 11.79 -9.93 1.91
C CYS A 33 11.53 -9.32 0.52
N TYR A 34 12.47 -9.51 -0.41
CA TYR A 34 12.40 -8.99 -1.78
C TYR A 34 11.10 -9.35 -2.52
N TYR A 35 10.62 -10.57 -2.29
CA TYR A 35 9.40 -11.09 -2.90
C TYR A 35 8.11 -10.64 -2.20
N LEU A 36 8.19 -9.93 -1.08
CA LEU A 36 7.00 -9.51 -0.34
C LEU A 36 6.29 -8.39 -1.10
N ILE A 37 5.08 -8.66 -1.58
CA ILE A 37 4.23 -7.65 -2.20
C ILE A 37 3.70 -6.76 -1.08
N LYS A 38 4.31 -5.59 -0.93
CA LYS A 38 3.78 -4.54 -0.06
C LYS A 38 2.46 -4.11 -0.67
N LYS A 39 1.35 -4.39 0.03
CA LYS A 39 0.08 -3.75 -0.30
C LYS A 39 0.31 -2.26 -0.12
N VAL A 40 0.37 -1.53 -1.23
CA VAL A 40 0.29 -0.07 -1.18
C VAL A 40 -1.00 0.22 -0.44
N PRO A 41 -0.96 0.89 0.73
CA PRO A 41 -2.21 1.30 1.35
C PRO A 41 -2.93 2.11 0.29
N GLU A 42 -4.13 1.66 -0.09
CA GLU A 42 -4.99 2.40 -1.01
C GLU A 42 -5.01 3.82 -0.48
N LYS A 43 -4.55 4.76 -1.31
CA LYS A 43 -4.49 6.17 -0.91
C LYS A 43 -5.92 6.56 -0.64
N LYS A 44 -6.31 6.55 0.63
CA LYS A 44 -7.64 6.94 1.06
C LYS A 44 -7.83 8.36 0.56
N SER A 45 -8.70 8.50 -0.42
CA SER A 45 -9.10 9.83 -0.85
C SER A 45 -9.84 10.47 0.33
N PRO A 46 -9.84 11.80 0.47
CA PRO A 46 -10.68 12.48 1.45
C PRO A 46 -12.18 12.23 1.23
N CYS A 47 -12.56 11.53 0.16
CA CYS A 47 -13.92 11.17 -0.20
C CYS A 47 -14.20 9.67 -0.01
N ASP A 48 -13.23 8.91 0.51
CA ASP A 48 -13.40 7.50 0.87
C ASP A 48 -14.39 7.39 2.04
N GLY A 49 -15.60 6.92 1.76
CA GLY A 49 -16.73 6.90 2.71
C GLY A 49 -17.70 8.09 2.59
N CYS A 50 -17.52 8.99 1.63
CA CYS A 50 -18.47 10.07 1.39
C CYS A 50 -19.78 9.50 0.79
N PRO A 51 -20.97 9.81 1.34
CA PRO A 51 -22.25 9.35 0.80
C PRO A 51 -22.50 9.81 -0.65
N TYR A 52 -21.80 10.87 -1.08
CA TYR A 52 -21.87 11.44 -2.43
C TYR A 52 -20.72 10.98 -3.36
N GLY A 53 -19.76 10.17 -2.89
CA GLY A 53 -18.59 9.72 -3.66
C GLY A 53 -18.77 8.39 -4.38
N LYS A 54 -19.88 7.67 -4.14
CA LYS A 54 -20.16 6.38 -4.77
C LYS A 54 -20.80 6.60 -6.15
N GLY A 55 -19.98 6.67 -7.20
CA GLY A 55 -20.43 6.70 -8.60
C GLY A 55 -20.44 8.07 -9.28
N SER A 56 -19.93 9.12 -8.64
CA SER A 56 -19.76 10.45 -9.25
C SER A 56 -18.53 11.14 -8.64
N PRO A 57 -17.83 12.02 -9.39
CA PRO A 57 -16.72 12.80 -8.84
C PRO A 57 -17.23 13.57 -7.63
N CYS A 58 -16.50 13.50 -6.51
CA CYS A 58 -16.91 14.10 -5.25
C CYS A 58 -17.24 15.59 -5.44
N VAL A 59 -18.53 15.91 -5.38
CA VAL A 59 -19.07 17.23 -5.71
C VAL A 59 -18.41 18.30 -4.83
N SER A 60 -18.21 18.01 -3.54
CA SER A 60 -17.65 18.94 -2.57
C SER A 60 -16.16 19.28 -2.78
N PHE A 61 -15.33 18.32 -3.19
CA PHE A 61 -13.89 18.57 -3.42
C PHE A 61 -13.64 19.30 -4.74
N CYS A 62 -14.46 19.02 -5.76
CA CYS A 62 -14.38 19.74 -7.04
C CYS A 62 -14.77 21.22 -6.86
N MET A 63 -15.82 21.50 -6.07
CA MET A 63 -16.20 22.88 -5.73
C MET A 63 -15.15 23.61 -4.90
N MET A 64 -14.38 22.92 -4.04
CA MET A 64 -13.26 23.54 -3.31
C MET A 64 -12.14 24.05 -4.23
N LYS A 65 -11.84 23.35 -5.34
CA LYS A 65 -10.89 23.81 -6.36
C LYS A 65 -11.39 25.03 -7.12
N VAL A 66 -12.69 25.12 -7.40
CA VAL A 66 -13.30 26.25 -8.11
C VAL A 66 -13.46 27.47 -7.19
N LEU A 67 -13.72 27.25 -5.89
CA LEU A 67 -13.96 28.32 -4.91
C LEU A 67 -12.71 28.81 -4.19
N GLY A 68 -11.51 28.28 -4.50
CA GLY A 68 -10.22 28.84 -4.08
C GLY A 68 -10.00 28.96 -2.57
N LYS A 69 -10.68 28.17 -1.73
CA LYS A 69 -10.54 28.23 -0.27
C LYS A 69 -9.88 26.97 0.27
N THR A 70 -8.60 27.11 0.64
CA THR A 70 -7.98 26.32 1.71
C THR A 70 -8.85 26.46 2.95
N GLY A 71 -9.57 25.41 3.31
CA GLY A 71 -10.31 25.31 4.57
C GLY A 71 -9.69 24.22 5.42
N ASP A 72 -8.59 24.55 6.10
CA ASP A 72 -8.20 23.87 7.34
C ASP A 72 -9.33 24.08 8.35
N GLY A 73 -9.92 22.98 8.81
CA GLY A 73 -11.08 22.97 9.67
C GLY A 73 -11.04 21.77 10.58
N ARG A 74 -9.96 21.65 11.36
CA ARG A 74 -10.00 20.91 12.62
C ARG A 74 -11.07 21.53 13.51
N LYS A 75 -12.05 20.72 13.90
CA LYS A 75 -12.68 20.84 15.21
C LYS A 75 -12.99 19.45 15.73
#